data_AF-A0A7S0VF64-F1
#
_entry.id   AF-A0A7S0VF64-F1
#
_cell.length_a   1.000
_cell.length_b   1.000
_cell.length_c   1.000
_cell.angle_alpha   90.00
_cell.angle_beta   90.00
_cell.angle_gamma   90.00
#
_symmetry.space_group_name_H-M   'P 1'
#
loop_
_entity.id
_entity.type
_entity.pdbx_description
1 polymer ?
#
loop_
_entity_poly.entity_id
_entity_poly.type
_entity_poly.pdbx_seq_one_letter_code
_entity_poly.pdbx_strand_id
1 'polypeptide(L)'
;MGQLATGKWSLLDKRNPSAGVKLTYRGGSQCDGSTDRSTHFHFECDPTAGVGRPVAVFGDCEFVVRWRTAHACPIQTSSFVSSLFWVAAGVALFLGGGFAYNVRVNQMLPDWEAVPQIGTIRHIGALVTIGAVQAWDVAVRALPALEGAGAWVRERVPESLSSRMGFGG
;
A
#
# COMPACT_ATOMS: atom_id res chain seq x y z
N MET A 1 14.50 -33.92 -11.63
CA MET A 1 14.03 -32.74 -10.87
C MET A 1 13.38 -31.76 -11.84
N GLY A 2 12.41 -30.94 -11.42
CA GLY A 2 11.71 -29.97 -12.30
C GLY A 2 12.63 -28.85 -12.83
N GLN A 3 12.25 -28.18 -13.92
CA GLN A 3 13.01 -27.05 -14.47
C GLN A 3 12.71 -25.77 -13.67
N LEU A 4 13.75 -25.13 -13.12
CA LEU A 4 13.61 -23.93 -12.28
C LEU A 4 13.04 -22.69 -13.01
N ALA A 5 13.07 -22.68 -14.34
CA ALA A 5 12.53 -21.59 -15.16
C ALA A 5 10.99 -21.54 -15.19
N THR A 6 10.29 -22.59 -14.73
CA THR A 6 8.82 -22.73 -14.89
C THR A 6 8.03 -22.53 -13.59
N GLY A 7 8.64 -21.88 -12.58
CA GLY A 7 8.05 -21.70 -11.26
C GLY A 7 6.70 -20.97 -11.30
N LYS A 8 5.63 -21.65 -10.87
CA LYS A 8 4.28 -21.09 -10.75
C LYS A 8 3.83 -21.03 -9.29
N TRP A 9 3.54 -19.83 -8.81
CA TRP A 9 2.96 -19.58 -7.49
C TRP A 9 1.44 -19.78 -7.48
N SER A 10 0.91 -20.34 -6.41
CA SER A 10 -0.54 -20.46 -6.16
C SER A 10 -0.84 -20.65 -4.67
N LEU A 11 -2.10 -20.49 -4.27
CA LEU A 11 -2.52 -20.78 -2.89
C LEU A 11 -2.43 -22.28 -2.60
N LEU A 12 -2.04 -22.62 -1.37
CA LEU A 12 -2.04 -23.99 -0.88
C LEU A 12 -3.48 -24.50 -0.76
N ASP A 13 -4.36 -23.68 -0.17
CA ASP A 13 -5.81 -23.89 -0.15
C ASP A 13 -6.54 -22.62 -0.61
N LYS A 14 -7.47 -22.77 -1.55
CA LYS A 14 -8.31 -21.66 -2.05
C LYS A 14 -9.38 -21.25 -1.05
N ARG A 15 -9.84 -22.17 -0.19
CA ARG A 15 -10.87 -21.89 0.83
C ARG A 15 -10.25 -21.25 2.07
N ASN A 16 -8.99 -21.58 2.34
CA ASN A 16 -8.22 -21.02 3.44
C ASN A 16 -6.88 -20.42 2.94
N PRO A 17 -6.87 -19.17 2.45
CA PRO A 17 -5.65 -18.51 1.99
C PRO A 17 -4.57 -18.38 3.06
N SER A 18 -4.95 -18.40 4.35
CA SER A 18 -4.04 -18.34 5.49
C SER A 18 -3.26 -19.63 5.72
N ALA A 19 -3.66 -20.74 5.09
CA ALA A 19 -2.95 -22.02 5.18
C ALA A 19 -1.54 -21.95 4.56
N GLY A 20 -1.31 -21.03 3.62
CA GLY A 20 -0.01 -20.79 3.01
C GLY A 20 -0.03 -20.85 1.48
N VAL A 21 1.14 -20.98 0.89
CA VAL A 21 1.36 -20.88 -0.56
C VAL A 21 2.12 -22.07 -1.11
N LYS A 22 1.91 -22.38 -2.38
CA LYS A 22 2.66 -23.41 -3.09
C LYS A 22 3.34 -22.89 -4.34
N LEU A 23 4.55 -23.37 -4.57
CA LEU A 23 5.36 -23.10 -5.75
C LEU A 23 5.56 -24.40 -6.52
N THR A 24 5.13 -24.42 -7.78
CA THR A 24 5.18 -25.60 -8.64
C THR A 24 6.17 -25.39 -9.78
N TYR A 25 7.11 -26.30 -9.92
CA TYR A 25 8.03 -26.42 -11.04
C TYR A 25 7.66 -27.62 -11.91
N ARG A 26 7.59 -27.43 -13.22
CA ARG A 26 7.25 -28.47 -14.22
C ARG A 26 8.36 -28.60 -15.27
N GLY A 27 8.25 -29.60 -16.15
CA GLY A 27 9.20 -29.81 -17.24
C GLY A 27 10.55 -30.34 -16.76
N GLY A 28 10.54 -31.20 -15.73
CA GLY A 28 11.74 -31.93 -15.33
C GLY A 28 12.06 -33.10 -16.26
N SER A 29 13.06 -33.89 -15.89
CA SER A 29 13.40 -35.14 -16.58
C SER A 29 12.17 -36.05 -16.73
N GLN A 30 12.04 -36.74 -17.86
CA GLN A 30 11.01 -37.76 -18.06
C GLN A 30 11.16 -38.89 -17.02
N CYS A 31 10.03 -39.32 -16.45
CA CYS A 31 9.98 -40.32 -15.39
C CYS A 31 9.40 -41.65 -15.90
N ASP A 32 8.22 -41.61 -16.53
CA ASP A 32 7.48 -42.79 -17.02
C ASP A 32 7.24 -42.73 -18.54
N GLY A 33 8.27 -42.37 -19.32
CA GLY A 33 8.23 -42.39 -20.80
C GLY A 33 7.27 -41.39 -21.47
N SER A 34 6.35 -40.77 -20.72
CA SER A 34 5.36 -39.81 -21.21
C SER A 34 5.12 -38.63 -20.26
N THR A 35 5.57 -38.74 -19.01
CA THR A 35 5.35 -37.71 -17.96
C THR A 35 6.67 -37.13 -17.47
N ASP A 36 6.75 -35.80 -17.46
CA ASP A 36 7.89 -35.04 -16.93
C ASP A 36 7.81 -34.91 -15.41
N ARG A 37 8.95 -35.02 -14.73
CA ARG A 37 9.00 -34.82 -13.27
C ARG A 37 8.59 -33.42 -12.88
N SER A 38 7.72 -33.30 -11.89
CA SER A 38 7.37 -32.03 -11.25
C SER A 38 7.92 -31.92 -9.85
N THR A 39 8.06 -30.68 -9.39
CA THR A 39 8.49 -30.37 -8.02
C THR A 39 7.56 -29.33 -7.40
N HIS A 40 7.05 -29.62 -6.21
CA HIS A 40 6.10 -28.79 -5.50
C HIS A 40 6.67 -28.40 -4.14
N PHE A 41 6.82 -27.11 -3.90
CA PHE A 41 7.14 -26.56 -2.58
C PHE A 41 5.86 -26.07 -1.94
N HIS A 42 5.51 -26.64 -0.78
CA HIS A 42 4.35 -26.27 0.02
C HIS A 42 4.84 -25.49 1.23
N PHE A 43 4.67 -24.17 1.20
CA PHE A 43 4.95 -23.30 2.33
C PHE A 43 3.70 -23.26 3.21
N GLU A 44 3.72 -23.98 4.32
CA GLU A 44 2.62 -24.08 5.29
C GLU A 44 2.80 -23.02 6.37
N CYS A 45 1.75 -22.26 6.67
CA CYS A 45 1.77 -21.27 7.76
C CYS A 45 1.84 -21.97 9.12
N ASP A 46 2.93 -21.73 9.85
CA ASP A 46 3.07 -22.08 11.25
C ASP A 46 3.68 -20.87 11.99
N PRO A 47 2.87 -20.11 12.75
CA PRO A 47 3.32 -18.90 13.45
C PRO A 47 4.46 -19.16 14.46
N THR A 48 4.62 -20.40 14.91
CA THR A 48 5.59 -20.78 15.95
C THR A 48 6.90 -21.34 15.38
N ALA A 49 6.92 -21.73 14.10
CA ALA A 49 8.05 -22.41 13.49
C ALA A 49 9.24 -21.50 13.12
N GLY A 50 9.07 -20.16 13.13
CA GLY A 50 10.09 -19.22 12.66
C GLY A 50 10.49 -19.50 11.20
N VAL A 51 11.79 -19.64 10.91
CA VAL A 51 12.29 -20.05 9.59
C VAL A 51 11.84 -21.47 9.23
N GLY A 52 11.64 -22.33 10.23
CA GLY A 52 11.23 -23.71 10.05
C GLY A 52 12.27 -24.59 9.36
N ARG A 53 11.90 -25.84 9.06
CA ARG A 53 12.74 -26.78 8.30
C ARG A 53 11.93 -27.46 7.20
N PRO A 54 12.44 -27.52 5.96
CA PRO A 54 11.78 -28.22 4.89
C PRO A 54 11.88 -29.74 5.07
N VAL A 55 10.79 -30.45 4.84
CA VAL A 55 10.68 -31.90 4.84
C VAL A 55 10.33 -32.34 3.42
N ALA A 56 11.21 -33.13 2.83
CA ALA A 56 11.06 -33.61 1.46
C ALA A 56 10.43 -35.01 1.42
N VAL A 57 9.45 -35.18 0.55
CA VAL A 57 8.82 -36.47 0.23
C VAL A 57 9.02 -36.72 -1.26
N PHE A 58 9.63 -37.85 -1.58
CA PHE A 58 9.89 -38.29 -2.94
C PHE A 58 8.79 -39.26 -3.35
N GLY A 59 7.99 -38.89 -4.35
CA GLY A 59 7.17 -39.82 -5.11
C GLY A 59 7.89 -40.27 -6.38
N ASP A 60 7.26 -41.18 -7.13
CA ASP A 60 7.87 -41.77 -8.34
C ASP A 60 8.16 -40.68 -9.40
N CYS A 61 7.19 -39.82 -9.68
CA CYS A 61 7.33 -38.74 -10.67
C CYS A 61 7.05 -37.32 -10.14
N GLU A 62 6.76 -37.18 -8.84
CA GLU A 62 6.50 -35.91 -8.18
C GLU A 62 7.39 -35.75 -6.95
N PHE A 63 8.03 -34.59 -6.81
CA PHE A 63 8.81 -34.25 -5.63
C PHE A 63 8.09 -33.19 -4.80
N VAL A 64 7.72 -33.50 -3.56
CA VAL A 64 6.99 -32.59 -2.69
C VAL A 64 7.84 -32.18 -1.49
N VAL A 65 8.09 -30.89 -1.34
CA VAL A 65 8.79 -30.31 -0.19
C VAL A 65 7.80 -29.54 0.65
N ARG A 66 7.53 -30.02 1.86
CA ARG A 66 6.72 -29.33 2.86
C ARG A 66 7.59 -28.47 3.73
N TRP A 67 7.27 -27.18 3.83
CA TRP A 67 8.04 -26.23 4.62
C TRP A 67 7.09 -25.46 5.52
N ARG A 68 7.01 -25.87 6.79
CA ARG A 68 6.29 -25.12 7.83
C ARG A 68 7.14 -23.96 8.27
N THR A 69 6.65 -22.75 8.11
CA THR A 69 7.38 -21.53 8.47
C THR A 69 6.41 -20.41 8.85
N ALA A 70 6.84 -19.56 9.78
CA ALA A 70 6.13 -18.35 10.14
C ALA A 70 6.08 -17.35 8.98
N HIS A 71 7.01 -17.43 8.02
CA HIS A 71 7.05 -16.55 6.86
C HIS A 71 5.98 -16.88 5.80
N ALA A 72 5.36 -18.05 5.87
CA ALA A 72 4.24 -18.42 5.00
C ALA A 72 2.90 -17.86 5.51
N CYS A 73 2.87 -17.34 6.73
CA CYS A 73 1.66 -16.79 7.31
C CYS A 73 1.33 -15.43 6.68
N PRO A 74 0.04 -15.14 6.48
CA PRO A 74 -0.38 -13.84 5.98
C PRO A 74 0.09 -12.75 6.94
N ILE A 75 0.70 -11.71 6.39
CA ILE A 75 1.01 -10.51 7.16
C ILE A 75 -0.33 -9.92 7.58
N GLN A 76 -0.58 -9.87 8.89
CA GLN A 76 -1.70 -9.14 9.44
C GLN A 76 -1.49 -7.67 9.09
N THR A 77 -2.10 -7.19 8.01
CA THR A 77 -2.24 -5.76 7.71
C THR A 77 -3.22 -5.08 8.68
N SER A 78 -3.49 -5.70 9.83
CA SER A 78 -4.40 -5.22 10.84
C SER A 78 -3.63 -4.37 11.85
N SER A 79 -3.56 -3.07 11.60
CA SER A 79 -3.59 -2.05 12.66
C SER A 79 -3.58 -0.63 12.12
N PHE A 80 -3.07 -0.39 10.92
CA PHE A 80 -2.94 1.00 10.46
C PHE A 80 -4.32 1.66 10.27
N VAL A 81 -5.28 0.95 9.69
CA VAL A 81 -6.65 1.45 9.49
C VAL A 81 -7.43 1.64 10.80
N SER A 82 -7.24 0.76 11.78
CA SER A 82 -7.86 0.92 13.11
C SER A 82 -7.31 2.15 13.84
N SER A 83 -5.99 2.35 13.79
CA SER A 83 -5.34 3.51 14.39
C SER A 83 -5.76 4.81 13.70
N LEU A 84 -5.87 4.83 12.37
CA LEU A 84 -6.34 6.00 11.63
C LEU A 84 -7.78 6.37 11.97
N PHE A 85 -8.65 5.39 12.18
CA PHE A 85 -10.03 5.64 12.59
C PHE A 85 -10.09 6.37 13.93
N TRP A 86 -9.36 5.90 14.94
CA TRP A 86 -9.32 6.55 16.25
C TRP A 86 -8.68 7.94 16.21
N VAL A 87 -7.65 8.13 15.38
CA VAL A 87 -7.06 9.46 15.16
C VAL A 87 -8.08 10.41 14.52
N ALA A 88 -8.76 9.97 13.45
CA ALA A 88 -9.78 10.78 12.77
C ALA A 88 -10.96 11.11 13.71
N ALA A 89 -11.41 10.15 14.51
CA ALA A 89 -12.44 10.36 15.52
C ALA A 89 -12.00 11.37 16.58
N GLY A 90 -10.77 11.27 17.09
CA GLY A 90 -10.20 12.23 18.03
C GLY A 90 -10.10 13.65 17.46
N VAL A 91 -9.65 13.78 16.21
CA VAL A 91 -9.60 15.07 15.51
C VAL A 91 -11.00 15.66 15.32
N ALA A 92 -11.99 14.85 14.90
CA ALA A 92 -13.37 15.30 14.73
C ALA A 92 -13.99 15.78 16.06
N LEU A 93 -13.76 15.05 17.15
CA LEU A 93 -14.21 15.45 18.49
C LEU A 93 -13.55 16.76 18.95
N PHE A 94 -12.23 16.91 18.73
CA PHE A 94 -11.51 18.12 19.09
C PHE A 94 -11.98 19.34 18.29
N LEU A 95 -12.08 19.21 16.96
CA LEU A 95 -12.52 20.29 16.09
C LEU A 95 -13.99 20.65 16.34
N GLY A 96 -14.87 19.66 16.43
CA GLY A 96 -16.30 19.87 16.67
C GLY A 96 -16.59 20.42 18.08
N GLY A 97 -15.94 19.87 19.11
CA GLY A 97 -16.06 20.36 20.49
C GLY A 97 -15.50 21.77 20.65
N GLY A 98 -14.32 22.04 20.08
CA GLY A 98 -13.72 23.38 20.09
C GLY A 98 -14.54 24.41 19.30
N PHE A 99 -15.10 24.02 18.15
CA PHE A 99 -16.02 24.87 17.39
C PHE A 99 -17.27 25.21 18.20
N ALA A 100 -17.93 24.20 18.79
CA ALA A 100 -19.10 24.41 19.63
C ALA A 100 -18.78 25.29 20.84
N TYR A 101 -17.62 25.10 21.47
CA TYR A 101 -17.14 25.95 22.56
C TYR A 101 -16.94 27.40 22.11
N ASN A 102 -16.27 27.64 20.98
CA ASN A 102 -16.05 28.99 20.45
C ASN A 102 -17.35 29.72 20.10
N VAL A 103 -18.31 29.01 19.50
CA VAL A 103 -19.62 29.60 19.16
C VAL A 103 -20.45 29.89 20.42
N ARG A 104 -20.46 28.98 21.41
CA ARG A 104 -21.35 29.07 22.58
C ARG A 104 -20.80 29.93 23.71
N VAL A 105 -19.51 29.84 23.99
CA VAL A 105 -18.86 30.50 25.13
C VAL A 105 -18.18 31.79 24.70
N ASN A 106 -17.43 31.78 23.59
CA ASN A 106 -16.72 32.97 23.09
C ASN A 106 -17.59 33.86 22.18
N GLN A 107 -18.88 33.56 22.04
CA GLN A 107 -19.85 34.30 21.21
C GLN A 107 -19.38 34.53 19.76
N MET A 108 -18.61 33.59 19.19
CA MET A 108 -18.22 33.67 17.79
C MET A 108 -19.38 33.32 16.86
N LEU A 109 -19.41 33.95 15.69
CA LEU A 109 -20.31 33.56 14.61
C LEU A 109 -19.98 32.12 14.15
N PRO A 110 -20.98 31.34 13.73
CA PRO A 110 -20.78 29.97 13.25
C PRO A 110 -20.16 29.95 11.84
N ASP A 111 -18.93 30.44 11.72
CA ASP A 111 -18.11 30.49 10.50
C ASP A 111 -16.81 29.64 10.67
N TRP A 112 -16.06 29.41 9.60
CA TRP A 112 -14.83 28.62 9.57
C TRP A 112 -13.74 29.16 10.51
N GLU A 113 -13.82 30.43 10.88
CA GLU A 113 -12.98 31.12 11.86
C GLU A 113 -13.18 30.57 13.27
N ALA A 114 -14.36 30.04 13.60
CA ALA A 114 -14.65 29.49 14.92
C ALA A 114 -14.01 28.12 15.16
N VAL A 115 -13.40 27.50 14.15
CA VAL A 115 -12.68 26.22 14.29
C VAL A 115 -11.37 26.45 15.05
N PRO A 116 -11.04 25.64 16.07
CA PRO A 116 -9.79 25.79 16.80
C PRO A 116 -8.57 25.57 15.89
N GLN A 117 -7.48 26.31 16.13
CA GLN A 117 -6.20 26.19 15.40
C GLN A 117 -6.28 26.48 13.88
N ILE A 118 -7.30 27.19 13.42
CA ILE A 118 -7.53 27.43 12.00
C ILE A 118 -6.40 28.18 11.27
N GLY A 119 -5.69 29.09 11.98
CA GLY A 119 -4.51 29.75 11.44
C GLY A 119 -3.40 28.76 11.09
N THR A 120 -3.13 27.82 11.99
CA THR A 120 -2.16 26.73 11.80
C THR A 120 -2.57 25.82 10.64
N ILE A 121 -3.85 25.43 10.55
CA ILE A 121 -4.37 24.57 9.47
C ILE A 121 -4.18 25.23 8.10
N ARG A 122 -4.41 26.55 7.99
CA ARG A 122 -4.18 27.32 6.77
C ARG A 122 -2.72 27.36 6.35
N HIS A 123 -1.81 27.59 7.29
CA HIS A 123 -0.38 27.59 7.01
C HIS A 123 0.11 26.22 6.55
N ILE A 124 -0.32 25.14 7.21
CA ILE A 124 0.01 23.78 6.80
C ILE A 124 -0.54 23.51 5.39
N GLY A 125 -1.79 23.87 5.12
CA GLY A 125 -2.39 23.75 3.79
C GLY A 125 -1.58 24.47 2.71
N ALA A 126 -1.12 25.69 2.98
CA ALA A 126 -0.28 26.46 2.07
C ALA A 126 1.11 25.81 1.85
N LEU A 127 1.74 25.27 2.89
CA LEU A 127 3.03 24.58 2.75
C LEU A 127 2.90 23.29 1.92
N VAL A 128 1.81 22.54 2.12
CA VAL A 128 1.53 21.32 1.35
C VAL A 128 1.30 21.66 -0.12
N THR A 129 0.50 22.69 -0.44
CA THR A 129 0.26 23.09 -1.82
C THR A 129 1.53 23.59 -2.49
N ILE A 130 2.35 24.40 -1.80
CA ILE A 130 3.66 24.85 -2.29
C ILE A 130 4.56 23.64 -2.58
N GLY A 131 4.70 22.72 -1.64
CA GLY A 131 5.53 21.52 -1.82
C GLY A 131 5.07 20.65 -2.99
N ALA A 132 3.76 20.47 -3.15
CA ALA A 132 3.17 19.72 -4.26
C ALA A 132 3.45 20.40 -5.62
N VAL A 133 3.35 21.72 -5.71
CA VAL A 133 3.68 22.49 -6.91
C VAL A 133 5.16 22.34 -7.25
N GLN A 134 6.06 22.50 -6.27
CA GLN A 134 7.50 22.33 -6.48
C GLN A 134 7.85 20.92 -6.96
N ALA A 135 7.24 19.89 -6.37
CA ALA A 135 7.42 18.51 -6.80
C ALA A 135 6.90 18.28 -8.23
N TRP A 136 5.76 18.87 -8.58
CA TRP A 136 5.19 18.80 -9.92
C TRP A 136 6.08 19.46 -10.96
N ASP A 137 6.61 20.66 -10.68
CA ASP A 137 7.52 21.38 -11.57
C ASP A 137 8.80 20.57 -11.84
N VAL A 138 9.36 19.93 -10.81
CA VAL A 138 10.52 19.03 -10.96
C VAL A 138 10.17 17.82 -11.81
N ALA A 139 9.01 17.19 -11.58
CA ALA A 139 8.57 16.01 -12.32
C ALA A 139 8.34 16.30 -13.80
N VAL A 140 7.68 17.42 -14.14
CA VAL A 140 7.43 17.84 -15.53
C VAL A 140 8.74 18.17 -16.26
N ARG A 141 9.70 18.84 -15.59
CA ARG A 141 11.02 19.12 -16.17
C ARG A 141 11.83 17.84 -16.44
N ALA A 142 11.71 16.84 -15.59
CA ALA A 142 12.38 15.55 -15.77
C ALA A 142 11.69 14.66 -16.82
N LEU A 143 10.37 14.80 -16.99
CA LEU A 143 9.55 13.98 -17.87
C LEU A 143 8.52 14.85 -18.63
N PRO A 144 8.88 15.38 -19.82
CA PRO A 144 7.99 16.24 -20.62
C PRO A 144 6.67 15.58 -21.01
N ALA A 145 6.62 14.24 -21.01
CA ALA A 145 5.39 13.46 -21.26
C ALA A 145 4.27 13.69 -20.22
N LEU A 146 4.57 14.34 -19.08
CA LEU A 146 3.61 14.63 -18.01
C LEU A 146 2.93 16.01 -18.13
N GLU A 147 3.30 16.83 -19.10
CA GLU A 147 2.76 18.20 -19.28
C GLU A 147 1.22 18.25 -19.37
N GLY A 148 0.58 17.19 -19.89
CA GLY A 148 -0.88 17.08 -20.01
C GLY A 148 -1.60 16.51 -18.78
N ALA A 149 -0.88 15.95 -17.81
CA ALA A 149 -1.48 15.21 -16.68
C ALA A 149 -1.91 16.12 -15.50
N GLY A 150 -1.55 17.41 -15.53
CA GLY A 150 -1.71 18.35 -14.40
C GLY A 150 -2.59 19.57 -14.69
N ALA A 151 -3.42 19.55 -15.74
CA ALA A 151 -4.23 20.70 -16.13
C ALA A 151 -5.07 21.29 -14.98
N TRP A 152 -5.58 20.44 -14.08
CA TRP A 152 -6.35 20.84 -12.89
C TRP A 152 -5.54 21.59 -11.83
N VAL A 153 -4.21 21.47 -11.81
CA VAL A 153 -3.33 22.18 -10.86
C VAL A 153 -3.28 23.67 -11.21
N ARG A 154 -3.25 23.99 -12.51
CA ARG A 154 -3.18 25.36 -13.03
C ARG A 154 -4.38 26.21 -12.59
N GLU A 155 -5.56 25.62 -12.50
CA GLU A 155 -6.80 26.31 -12.06
C GLU A 155 -6.77 26.73 -10.58
N ARG A 156 -5.92 26.13 -9.75
CA ARG A 156 -5.84 26.45 -8.31
C ARG A 156 -4.68 27.36 -7.94
N VAL A 157 -3.89 27.81 -8.91
CA VAL A 157 -2.75 28.72 -8.67
C VAL A 157 -3.27 30.17 -8.62
N PRO A 158 -3.02 30.92 -7.54
CA PRO A 158 -3.39 32.34 -7.47
C PRO A 158 -2.56 33.16 -8.48
N GLU A 159 -3.17 34.14 -9.15
CA GLU A 159 -2.57 34.90 -10.26
C GLU A 159 -1.20 35.53 -9.94
N SER A 160 -0.96 35.90 -8.68
CA SER A 160 0.33 36.46 -8.22
C SER A 160 1.54 35.53 -8.47
N LEU A 161 1.32 34.22 -8.53
CA LEU A 161 2.35 33.22 -8.81
C LEU A 161 2.43 32.86 -10.29
N SER A 162 1.35 33.06 -11.06
CA SER A 162 1.32 32.86 -12.52
C SER A 162 2.33 33.76 -13.24
N SER A 163 2.38 35.05 -12.83
CA SER A 163 3.30 36.04 -13.40
C SER A 163 4.78 35.70 -13.16
N ARG A 164 5.11 34.95 -12.09
CA ARG A 164 6.49 34.50 -11.80
C ARG A 164 6.91 33.23 -12.55
N MET A 165 5.95 32.47 -13.06
CA MET A 165 6.20 31.21 -13.76
C MET A 165 6.23 31.36 -15.29
N GLY A 166 5.95 32.57 -15.83
CA GLY A 166 6.07 32.84 -17.26
C GLY A 166 5.02 32.16 -18.14
N PHE A 167 3.88 31.78 -17.58
CA PHE A 167 2.76 31.17 -18.33
C PHE A 167 1.89 32.18 -19.10
N GLY A 168 2.38 33.40 -19.32
CA GLY A 168 1.71 34.41 -20.15
C GLY A 168 2.03 34.20 -21.63
N GLY A 169 1.03 33.73 -22.37
CA GLY A 169 0.94 33.78 -23.83
C GLY A 169 -0.50 34.06 -24.21
#